data_AF-A0AAN6XX99-F1
#
_entry.id   AF-A0AAN6XX99-F1
#
_cell.length_a   1.000
_cell.length_b   1.000
_cell.length_c   1.000
_cell.angle_alpha   90.00
_cell.angle_beta   90.00
_cell.angle_gamma   90.00
#
_symmetry.space_group_name_H-M   'P 1'
#
loop_
_entity.id
_entity.type
_entity.pdbx_description
1 polymer ?
#
loop_
_entity_poly.entity_id
_entity_poly.type
_entity_poly.pdbx_seq_one_letter_code
_entity_poly.pdbx_strand_id
1 'polypeptide(L)'
;MFHYRQSIGVYDIESPWQAFWLGKKTAPVHETMTITSLVHSQCRDSDIRRNIDQWEEANDETKEICRGAVWNDDPAITLWTDQRYDNWYFTPKLSVDYSEWIQVSRALGFGPLPLLPEMPSASYYPEYLNARSQAGDLLFLHSMARVEGEDPHLTKHDLLLWIEVMYRIAIGEWGFEEWQPLGNIELRDRPITSEDRFPFLRWFHDTSLPKASNTIKWMLSRDSEYRMLNIQRRALGSALHIIQDSFSHSHTRREEIQDDVPWKPHYGRIITFHVWEGQSHKKHSHYDHCHHDMSNLTVGDLDSFNAMMGVRDGINAGIKFVDFWAAATPWNEGVAQWLDEKVFGLSPDVTPAHHEI
;
A
#
# COMPACT_ATOMS: atom_id res chain seq x y z
N MET A 1 6.81 -18.73 35.20
CA MET A 1 7.40 -17.44 34.77
C MET A 1 6.25 -16.64 34.17
N PHE A 2 5.89 -15.51 34.78
CA PHE A 2 4.65 -14.80 34.48
C PHE A 2 4.66 -14.22 33.06
N HIS A 3 3.76 -14.70 32.20
CA HIS A 3 3.44 -14.06 30.92
C HIS A 3 2.66 -12.77 31.22
N TYR A 4 3.35 -11.63 31.16
CA TYR A 4 2.69 -10.33 31.05
C TYR A 4 2.06 -10.25 29.66
N ARG A 5 0.78 -10.64 29.53
CA ARG A 5 -0.06 -10.20 28.42
C ARG A 5 -0.27 -8.70 28.61
N GLN A 6 0.62 -7.88 28.06
CA GLN A 6 0.25 -6.51 27.75
C GLN A 6 -0.84 -6.60 26.69
N SER A 7 -2.02 -6.08 27.01
CA SER A 7 -3.12 -5.89 26.07
C SER A 7 -2.59 -5.07 24.90
N ILE A 8 -2.38 -5.76 23.78
CA ILE A 8 -1.88 -5.22 22.52
C ILE A 8 -2.90 -4.18 22.05
N GLY A 9 -2.46 -2.95 21.83
CA GLY A 9 -3.25 -1.92 21.18
C GLY A 9 -3.57 -2.37 19.76
N VAL A 10 -4.84 -2.31 19.40
CA VAL A 10 -5.37 -2.52 18.04
C VAL A 10 -5.05 -1.25 17.23
N TYR A 11 -4.54 -1.36 16.00
CA TYR A 11 -4.15 -0.20 15.15
C TYR A 11 -4.64 -0.28 13.65
N ASP A 12 -4.92 0.87 13.00
CA ASP A 12 -5.53 1.27 11.67
C ASP A 12 -4.49 2.06 10.91
N ILE A 13 -4.78 1.99 9.62
CA ILE A 13 -4.29 2.68 8.43
C ILE A 13 -4.92 4.06 8.35
N GLU A 14 -4.24 5.00 8.95
CA GLU A 14 -3.79 6.15 8.21
C GLU A 14 -2.47 6.43 8.90
N SER A 15 -1.40 6.48 8.11
CA SER A 15 -0.33 7.42 8.38
C SER A 15 0.12 7.33 9.85
N PRO A 16 0.90 6.31 10.22
CA PRO A 16 1.08 5.85 11.59
C PRO A 16 1.33 6.92 12.67
N TRP A 17 1.78 8.11 12.26
CA TRP A 17 1.67 9.34 13.01
C TRP A 17 0.32 9.60 13.71
N GLN A 18 -0.87 9.23 13.23
CA GLN A 18 -2.12 9.52 13.96
C GLN A 18 -2.30 8.65 15.21
N ALA A 19 -2.09 7.34 15.10
CA ALA A 19 -2.04 6.44 16.26
C ALA A 19 -0.92 6.86 17.24
N PHE A 20 0.20 7.29 16.65
CA PHE A 20 1.43 7.64 17.33
C PHE A 20 1.40 9.01 18.03
N TRP A 21 0.79 10.04 17.45
CA TRP A 21 0.69 11.40 18.02
C TRP A 21 -0.64 11.65 18.74
N LEU A 22 -1.76 11.11 18.24
CA LEU A 22 -3.10 11.40 18.77
C LEU A 22 -3.62 10.30 19.72
N GLY A 23 -2.93 9.16 19.82
CA GLY A 23 -3.32 8.08 20.74
C GLY A 23 -4.70 7.49 20.45
N LYS A 24 -5.20 7.67 19.22
CA LYS A 24 -6.45 7.06 18.77
C LYS A 24 -6.25 5.55 18.63
N LYS A 25 -7.29 4.78 18.99
CA LYS A 25 -7.38 3.38 18.57
C LYS A 25 -7.58 3.38 17.07
N THR A 26 -6.81 2.56 16.40
CA THR A 26 -6.85 2.44 14.97
C THR A 26 -7.20 0.92 14.70
N ALA A 27 -7.73 0.53 13.55
CA ALA A 27 -8.21 -0.79 13.13
C ALA A 27 -7.60 -1.37 11.80
N PRO A 28 -7.07 -2.59 11.69
CA PRO A 28 -6.17 -2.96 10.57
C PRO A 28 -6.88 -3.36 9.27
N VAL A 29 -7.49 -2.41 8.56
CA VAL A 29 -8.29 -2.61 7.34
C VAL A 29 -7.54 -3.31 6.22
N HIS A 30 -6.39 -2.80 5.73
CA HIS A 30 -5.61 -3.39 4.65
C HIS A 30 -5.05 -4.76 5.00
N GLU A 31 -4.58 -4.98 6.24
CA GLU A 31 -4.18 -6.30 6.68
C GLU A 31 -5.38 -7.24 6.70
N THR A 32 -6.53 -6.78 7.20
CA THR A 32 -7.78 -7.55 7.19
C THR A 32 -8.21 -7.88 5.75
N MET A 33 -8.25 -6.91 4.84
CA MET A 33 -8.57 -7.09 3.42
C MET A 33 -7.59 -8.04 2.73
N THR A 34 -6.29 -7.91 3.04
CA THR A 34 -5.22 -8.79 2.54
C THR A 34 -5.44 -10.23 2.99
N ILE A 35 -5.71 -10.42 4.27
CA ILE A 35 -6.01 -11.73 4.84
C ILE A 35 -7.30 -12.30 4.26
N THR A 36 -8.37 -11.51 4.15
CA THR A 36 -9.64 -11.93 3.55
C THR A 36 -9.40 -12.39 2.11
N SER A 37 -8.60 -11.62 1.35
CA SER A 37 -8.22 -11.98 -0.02
C SER A 37 -7.48 -13.32 -0.08
N LEU A 38 -6.54 -13.56 0.83
CA LEU A 38 -5.82 -14.84 0.93
C LEU A 38 -6.76 -16.00 1.29
N VAL A 39 -7.61 -15.83 2.31
CA VAL A 39 -8.56 -16.86 2.79
C VAL A 39 -9.50 -17.30 1.66
N HIS A 40 -10.07 -16.34 0.93
CA HIS A 40 -11.06 -16.58 -0.12
C HIS A 40 -10.48 -16.87 -1.52
N SER A 41 -9.17 -16.72 -1.71
CA SER A 41 -8.49 -17.12 -2.94
C SER A 41 -8.42 -18.64 -3.14
N GLN A 42 -8.07 -19.05 -4.36
CA GLN A 42 -7.70 -20.41 -4.74
C GLN A 42 -6.28 -20.80 -4.35
N CYS A 43 -5.49 -19.89 -3.75
CA CYS A 43 -4.14 -20.18 -3.28
C CYS A 43 -4.15 -21.47 -2.45
N ARG A 44 -3.18 -22.38 -2.59
CA ARG A 44 -3.09 -23.59 -1.75
C ARG A 44 -1.76 -23.66 -0.99
N ASP A 45 -1.07 -22.53 -0.86
CA ASP A 45 0.12 -22.43 -0.04
C ASP A 45 -0.21 -22.88 1.38
N SER A 46 0.41 -23.98 1.80
CA SER A 46 0.22 -24.60 3.12
C SER A 46 0.73 -23.73 4.25
N ASP A 47 1.61 -22.78 3.94
CA ASP A 47 2.15 -21.83 4.88
C ASP A 47 1.16 -20.69 5.17
N ILE A 48 0.12 -20.50 4.37
CA ILE A 48 -0.90 -19.47 4.63
C ILE A 48 -2.00 -20.06 5.51
N ARG A 49 -2.13 -19.52 6.72
CA ARG A 49 -3.17 -19.93 7.66
C ARG A 49 -4.53 -19.42 7.18
N ARG A 50 -5.48 -20.34 6.99
CA ARG A 50 -6.84 -20.01 6.52
C ARG A 50 -7.95 -20.04 7.56
N ASN A 51 -7.77 -20.82 8.62
CA ASN A 51 -8.73 -20.88 9.73
C ASN A 51 -8.35 -19.78 10.71
N ILE A 52 -8.75 -18.56 10.36
CA ILE A 52 -8.58 -17.32 11.12
C ILE A 52 -9.86 -16.52 11.01
N ASP A 53 -10.36 -16.07 12.15
CA ASP A 53 -11.54 -15.20 12.21
C ASP A 53 -11.14 -13.72 12.32
N GLN A 54 -9.92 -13.46 12.79
CA GLN A 54 -9.36 -12.13 13.04
C GLN A 54 -7.90 -12.04 12.57
N TRP A 55 -7.44 -10.82 12.29
CA TRP A 55 -6.10 -10.59 11.75
C TRP A 55 -4.99 -11.00 12.74
N GLU A 56 -5.21 -10.89 14.06
CA GLU A 56 -4.22 -11.23 15.09
C GLU A 56 -3.81 -12.70 15.04
N GLU A 57 -4.72 -13.55 14.57
CA GLU A 57 -4.56 -15.01 14.51
C GLU A 57 -3.68 -15.47 13.33
N ALA A 58 -3.36 -14.57 12.41
CA ALA A 58 -2.46 -14.84 11.29
C ALA A 58 -1.10 -15.34 11.81
N ASN A 59 -0.56 -16.36 11.12
CA ASN A 59 0.79 -16.85 11.37
C ASN A 59 1.86 -15.92 10.77
N ASP A 60 3.12 -16.16 11.12
CA ASP A 60 4.27 -15.36 10.68
C ASP A 60 4.33 -15.20 9.16
N GLU A 61 4.00 -16.25 8.42
CA GLU A 61 4.00 -16.27 6.96
C GLU A 61 2.94 -15.35 6.34
N THR A 62 1.70 -15.42 6.83
CA THR A 62 0.63 -14.49 6.41
C THR A 62 0.97 -13.05 6.83
N LYS A 63 1.55 -12.91 8.02
CA LYS A 63 1.98 -11.63 8.57
C LYS A 63 3.07 -10.96 7.73
N GLU A 64 3.99 -11.69 7.07
CA GLU A 64 4.93 -11.07 6.14
C GLU A 64 4.26 -10.43 4.92
N ILE A 65 3.12 -10.97 4.45
CA ILE A 65 2.33 -10.34 3.39
C ILE A 65 1.70 -9.06 3.91
N CYS A 66 1.11 -9.10 5.11
CA CYS A 66 0.57 -7.90 5.75
C CYS A 66 1.65 -6.83 5.97
N ARG A 67 2.89 -7.19 6.34
CA ARG A 67 4.01 -6.22 6.44
C ARG A 67 4.33 -5.56 5.11
N GLY A 68 4.11 -6.26 4.01
CA GLY A 68 4.16 -5.70 2.66
C GLY A 68 3.06 -4.68 2.41
N ALA A 69 1.82 -4.97 2.85
CA ALA A 69 0.71 -4.04 2.69
C ALA A 69 1.00 -2.73 3.43
N VAL A 70 1.38 -2.79 4.71
CA VAL A 70 1.71 -1.57 5.48
C VAL A 70 2.97 -0.85 4.98
N TRP A 71 3.79 -1.49 4.15
CA TRP A 71 5.01 -0.84 3.64
C TRP A 71 4.70 0.43 2.84
N ASN A 72 3.58 0.50 2.13
CA ASN A 72 3.24 1.71 1.36
C ASN A 72 2.96 2.92 2.28
N ASP A 73 2.41 2.68 3.47
CA ASP A 73 2.14 3.71 4.49
C ASP A 73 3.37 4.11 5.32
N ASP A 74 4.27 3.16 5.57
CA ASP A 74 5.52 3.38 6.31
C ASP A 74 6.73 2.78 5.57
N PRO A 75 7.05 3.30 4.37
CA PRO A 75 8.13 2.75 3.55
C PRO A 75 9.51 2.97 4.18
N ALA A 76 9.65 3.95 5.08
CA ALA A 76 10.84 4.14 5.89
C ALA A 76 10.98 3.10 7.03
N ILE A 77 9.95 2.29 7.30
CA ILE A 77 9.89 1.24 8.33
C ILE A 77 10.25 1.81 9.72
N THR A 78 9.61 2.91 10.08
CA THR A 78 9.83 3.59 11.36
C THR A 78 8.90 3.11 12.47
N LEU A 79 7.80 2.47 12.11
CA LEU A 79 6.77 2.05 13.05
C LEU A 79 7.16 0.89 13.95
N TRP A 80 8.05 0.03 13.50
CA TRP A 80 8.39 -1.21 14.18
C TRP A 80 9.87 -1.26 14.48
N THR A 81 10.18 -1.79 15.65
CA THR A 81 11.56 -2.01 16.03
C THR A 81 12.00 -3.32 15.40
N ASP A 82 13.14 -3.30 14.69
CA ASP A 82 13.69 -4.52 14.12
C ASP A 82 14.03 -5.51 15.23
N GLN A 83 13.42 -6.69 15.19
CA GLN A 83 13.71 -7.78 16.10
C GLN A 83 13.79 -9.09 15.33
N ARG A 84 14.79 -9.89 15.69
CA ARG A 84 15.03 -11.21 15.09
C ARG A 84 13.85 -12.18 15.18
N TYR A 85 13.01 -12.06 16.22
CA TYR A 85 11.96 -13.04 16.54
C TYR A 85 10.54 -12.48 16.51
N ASP A 86 10.36 -11.17 16.36
CA ASP A 86 9.05 -10.53 16.32
C ASP A 86 9.08 -9.34 15.34
N ASN A 87 8.43 -9.51 14.19
CA ASN A 87 8.37 -8.46 13.19
C ASN A 87 7.18 -7.51 13.40
N TRP A 88 6.42 -7.65 14.48
CA TRP A 88 5.26 -6.81 14.81
C TRP A 88 5.42 -6.06 16.13
N TYR A 89 6.65 -5.99 16.65
CA TYR A 89 6.96 -5.19 17.81
C TYR A 89 6.97 -3.70 17.48
N PHE A 90 5.93 -3.00 17.92
CA PHE A 90 5.76 -1.57 17.69
C PHE A 90 6.85 -0.76 18.39
N THR A 91 7.44 0.21 17.67
CA THR A 91 8.45 1.09 18.24
C THR A 91 7.82 1.97 19.32
N PRO A 92 8.32 1.93 20.56
CA PRO A 92 7.81 2.78 21.63
C PRO A 92 7.90 4.26 21.23
N LYS A 93 6.90 5.08 21.63
CA LYS A 93 6.84 6.49 21.23
C LYS A 93 8.11 7.29 21.52
N LEU A 94 8.79 6.99 22.63
CA LEU A 94 10.01 7.69 23.03
C LEU A 94 11.26 7.28 22.23
N SER A 95 11.14 6.26 21.36
CA SER A 95 12.25 5.65 20.62
C SER A 95 12.16 5.84 19.11
N VAL A 96 11.05 6.39 18.59
CA VAL A 96 10.91 6.68 17.16
C VAL A 96 11.76 7.88 16.79
N ASP A 97 12.47 7.77 15.66
CA ASP A 97 13.00 8.93 14.98
C ASP A 97 11.84 9.70 14.34
N TYR A 98 11.54 10.86 14.90
CA TYR A 98 10.42 11.70 14.47
C TYR A 98 10.69 12.45 13.17
N SER A 99 11.90 12.41 12.61
CA SER A 99 12.26 13.22 11.44
C SER A 99 11.35 12.94 10.23
N GLU A 100 11.10 11.66 9.91
CA GLU A 100 10.15 11.26 8.85
C GLU A 100 8.74 11.83 9.09
N TRP A 101 8.18 11.59 10.29
CA TRP A 101 6.81 11.97 10.60
C TRP A 101 6.59 13.48 10.77
N ILE A 102 7.63 14.22 11.18
CA ILE A 102 7.61 15.69 11.17
C ILE A 102 7.50 16.19 9.72
N GLN A 103 8.19 15.55 8.79
CA GLN A 103 8.20 15.97 7.40
C GLN A 103 6.90 15.57 6.69
N VAL A 104 6.34 14.40 7.01
CA VAL A 104 4.96 14.05 6.67
C VAL A 104 4.00 15.13 7.18
N SER A 105 4.05 15.47 8.48
CA SER A 105 3.15 16.48 9.06
C SER A 105 3.27 17.85 8.37
N ARG A 106 4.47 18.24 7.96
CA ARG A 106 4.69 19.50 7.22
C ARG A 106 4.17 19.41 5.78
N ALA A 107 4.45 18.31 5.08
CA ALA A 107 3.98 18.08 3.73
C ALA A 107 2.45 18.00 3.64
N LEU A 108 1.83 17.42 4.67
CA LEU A 108 0.37 17.32 4.79
C LEU A 108 -0.29 18.60 5.36
N GLY A 109 0.50 19.60 5.80
CA GLY A 109 -0.03 20.88 6.31
C GLY A 109 -0.57 20.87 7.76
N PHE A 110 -0.23 19.86 8.59
CA PHE A 110 -0.80 19.63 9.93
C PHE A 110 -0.20 20.49 11.08
N GLY A 111 0.39 21.67 10.82
CA GLY A 111 1.17 22.40 11.84
C GLY A 111 0.61 23.76 12.31
N PRO A 112 0.51 24.02 13.64
CA PRO A 112 0.48 25.36 14.24
C PRO A 112 1.89 25.89 14.56
N LEU A 113 2.95 25.34 13.95
CA LEU A 113 4.34 25.76 14.21
C LEU A 113 4.60 27.13 13.57
N PRO A 114 4.73 28.21 14.36
CA PRO A 114 5.11 29.49 13.81
C PRO A 114 6.60 29.39 13.47
N LEU A 115 7.02 30.05 12.38
CA LEU A 115 8.42 30.39 12.08
C LEU A 115 9.25 29.43 11.22
N LEU A 116 8.70 28.77 10.19
CA LEU A 116 9.54 28.40 9.05
C LEU A 116 8.81 28.72 7.73
N PRO A 117 9.53 29.23 6.71
CA PRO A 117 8.93 29.68 5.45
C PRO A 117 8.19 28.55 4.74
N GLU A 118 7.21 28.95 3.91
CA GLU A 118 6.42 28.07 3.03
C GLU A 118 7.27 26.92 2.47
N MET A 119 6.84 25.69 2.73
CA MET A 119 7.54 24.50 2.23
C MET A 119 7.31 24.41 0.72
N PRO A 120 8.36 24.30 -0.11
CA PRO A 120 8.19 23.83 -1.48
C PRO A 120 7.59 22.41 -1.44
N SER A 121 6.82 22.06 -2.47
CA SER A 121 6.14 20.75 -2.64
C SER A 121 6.96 19.57 -2.08
N ALA A 122 6.32 18.55 -1.51
CA ALA A 122 6.95 17.36 -0.90
C ALA A 122 8.03 16.67 -1.76
N SER A 123 8.06 16.94 -3.07
CA SER A 123 9.17 16.69 -4.00
C SER A 123 10.57 17.17 -3.55
N TYR A 124 10.67 18.04 -2.53
CA TYR A 124 11.94 18.71 -2.17
C TYR A 124 12.79 17.98 -1.12
N TYR A 125 12.31 16.87 -0.55
CA TYR A 125 13.09 16.08 0.41
C TYR A 125 13.21 14.62 -0.03
N PRO A 126 14.11 14.33 -0.98
CA PRO A 126 14.24 12.99 -1.56
C PRO A 126 14.69 11.93 -0.53
N GLU A 127 15.11 12.33 0.66
CA GLU A 127 15.49 11.46 1.79
C GLU A 127 14.33 11.00 2.69
N TYR A 128 13.17 11.66 2.70
CA TYR A 128 12.06 11.32 3.62
C TYR A 128 11.00 10.47 2.93
N LEU A 129 11.18 9.16 3.01
CA LEU A 129 10.41 8.21 2.22
C LEU A 129 8.92 8.20 2.60
N ASN A 130 8.60 8.40 3.89
CA ASN A 130 7.21 8.49 4.33
C ASN A 130 6.55 9.78 3.82
N ALA A 131 7.28 10.90 3.77
CA ALA A 131 6.74 12.14 3.21
C ALA A 131 6.51 12.03 1.69
N ARG A 132 7.40 11.30 1.00
CA ARG A 132 7.25 11.04 -0.44
C ARG A 132 6.03 10.17 -0.76
N SER A 133 5.76 9.11 0.03
CA SER A 133 4.58 8.26 -0.19
C SER A 133 3.29 8.95 0.20
N GLN A 134 3.26 9.70 1.31
CA GLN A 134 2.02 10.27 1.85
C GLN A 134 1.62 11.61 1.20
N ALA A 135 2.55 12.33 0.57
CA ALA A 135 2.27 13.66 0.02
C ALA A 135 3.10 14.06 -1.22
N GLY A 136 3.97 13.16 -1.71
CA GLY A 136 5.00 13.50 -2.66
C GLY A 136 4.92 12.72 -3.97
N ASP A 137 6.08 12.47 -4.56
CA ASP A 137 6.20 11.83 -5.87
C ASP A 137 6.00 10.32 -5.87
N LEU A 138 5.75 9.73 -4.69
CA LEU A 138 5.35 8.32 -4.54
C LEU A 138 3.87 8.16 -4.18
N LEU A 139 3.05 9.20 -4.32
CA LEU A 139 1.63 9.17 -3.95
C LEU A 139 0.81 8.13 -4.75
N PHE A 140 1.32 7.69 -5.90
CA PHE A 140 0.74 6.57 -6.67
C PHE A 140 0.74 5.24 -5.87
N LEU A 141 1.57 5.11 -4.82
CA LEU A 141 1.52 3.98 -3.87
C LEU A 141 0.21 3.91 -3.09
N HIS A 142 -0.57 4.99 -3.10
CA HIS A 142 -1.91 5.09 -2.54
C HIS A 142 -2.98 5.27 -3.62
N SER A 143 -2.68 4.90 -4.87
CA SER A 143 -3.57 5.14 -6.02
C SER A 143 -4.04 6.60 -6.13
N MET A 144 -3.13 7.53 -5.86
CA MET A 144 -3.39 8.97 -5.91
C MET A 144 -2.40 9.64 -6.87
N ALA A 145 -2.85 10.73 -7.49
CA ALA A 145 -2.05 11.51 -8.41
C ALA A 145 -1.13 12.47 -7.66
N ARG A 146 0.07 12.73 -8.19
CA ARG A 146 1.08 13.53 -7.49
C ARG A 146 0.70 15.00 -7.34
N VAL A 147 0.07 15.57 -8.37
CA VAL A 147 -0.24 17.00 -8.45
C VAL A 147 -1.62 17.25 -9.04
N GLU A 148 -2.23 18.39 -8.67
CA GLU A 148 -3.47 18.86 -9.28
C GLU A 148 -3.31 19.01 -10.81
N GLY A 149 -4.30 18.55 -11.56
CA GLY A 149 -4.32 18.58 -13.02
C GLY A 149 -3.43 17.53 -13.70
N GLU A 150 -2.82 16.60 -12.96
CA GLU A 150 -2.06 15.49 -13.54
C GLU A 150 -2.93 14.67 -14.50
N ASP A 151 -2.34 14.27 -15.63
CA ASP A 151 -2.97 13.35 -16.57
C ASP A 151 -3.15 11.97 -15.88
N PRO A 152 -4.38 11.44 -15.76
CA PRO A 152 -4.64 10.17 -15.10
C PRO A 152 -3.87 8.99 -15.71
N HIS A 153 -3.46 9.07 -16.98
CA HIS A 153 -2.61 8.07 -17.61
C HIS A 153 -1.21 8.00 -16.98
N LEU A 154 -0.68 9.11 -16.44
CA LEU A 154 0.62 9.13 -15.76
C LEU A 154 0.54 8.44 -14.40
N THR A 155 -0.48 8.75 -13.60
CA THR A 155 -0.69 8.07 -12.30
C THR A 155 -0.89 6.57 -12.51
N LYS A 156 -1.73 6.20 -13.48
CA LYS A 156 -1.97 4.80 -13.86
C LYS A 156 -0.68 4.11 -14.34
N HIS A 157 0.14 4.79 -15.13
CA HIS A 157 1.42 4.24 -15.60
C HIS A 157 2.34 3.92 -14.42
N ASP A 158 2.51 4.88 -13.50
CA ASP A 158 3.44 4.74 -12.38
C ASP A 158 3.02 3.61 -11.43
N LEU A 159 1.72 3.53 -11.09
CA LEU A 159 1.21 2.46 -10.23
C LEU A 159 1.30 1.07 -10.92
N LEU A 160 1.04 0.98 -12.22
CA LEU A 160 1.13 -0.31 -12.93
C LEU A 160 2.59 -0.76 -13.06
N LEU A 161 3.51 0.18 -13.27
CA LEU A 161 4.93 -0.11 -13.35
C LEU A 161 5.47 -0.60 -12.00
N TRP A 162 5.01 -0.02 -10.89
CA TRP A 162 5.33 -0.50 -9.55
C TRP A 162 4.77 -1.91 -9.29
N ILE A 163 3.48 -2.11 -9.57
CA ILE A 163 2.81 -3.41 -9.38
C ILE A 163 3.47 -4.48 -10.24
N GLU A 164 3.88 -4.17 -11.49
CA GLU A 164 4.63 -5.09 -12.35
C GLU A 164 5.87 -5.62 -11.64
N VAL A 165 6.74 -4.71 -11.16
CA VAL A 165 7.99 -5.10 -10.52
C VAL A 165 7.72 -5.87 -9.22
N MET A 166 6.80 -5.39 -8.37
CA MET A 166 6.44 -6.07 -7.13
C MET A 166 5.87 -7.47 -7.37
N TYR A 167 5.01 -7.62 -8.37
CA TYR A 167 4.41 -8.91 -8.71
C TYR A 167 5.46 -9.90 -9.21
N ARG A 168 6.39 -9.46 -10.07
CA ARG A 168 7.48 -10.30 -10.57
C ARG A 168 8.43 -10.75 -9.46
N ILE A 169 8.71 -9.87 -8.49
CA ILE A 169 9.42 -10.25 -7.24
C ILE A 169 8.59 -11.28 -6.46
N ALA A 170 7.29 -11.05 -6.30
CA ALA A 170 6.40 -11.90 -5.50
C ALA A 170 6.26 -13.33 -6.02
N ILE A 171 6.25 -13.53 -7.34
CA ILE A 171 6.23 -14.87 -7.94
C ILE A 171 7.62 -15.51 -8.05
N GLY A 172 8.67 -14.79 -7.63
CA GLY A 172 10.06 -15.26 -7.73
C GLY A 172 10.57 -15.35 -9.16
N GLU A 173 10.13 -14.44 -10.04
CA GLU A 173 10.60 -14.41 -11.42
C GLU A 173 12.12 -14.20 -11.50
N TRP A 174 12.78 -14.94 -12.38
CA TRP A 174 14.23 -14.83 -12.55
C TRP A 174 14.63 -13.44 -13.03
N GLY A 175 15.66 -12.86 -12.40
CA GLY A 175 16.09 -11.49 -12.64
C GLY A 175 15.40 -10.43 -11.77
N PHE A 176 14.61 -10.83 -10.77
CA PHE A 176 13.99 -9.97 -9.74
C PHE A 176 14.37 -10.42 -8.33
N GLU A 177 15.67 -10.66 -8.10
CA GLU A 177 16.15 -11.22 -6.83
C GLU A 177 16.38 -10.15 -5.76
N GLU A 178 16.15 -10.49 -4.49
CA GLU A 178 16.13 -9.53 -3.37
C GLU A 178 17.44 -8.75 -3.16
N TRP A 179 18.58 -9.29 -3.60
CA TRP A 179 19.91 -8.68 -3.48
C TRP A 179 20.26 -7.75 -4.65
N GLN A 180 19.42 -7.67 -5.68
CA GLN A 180 19.69 -6.81 -6.82
C GLN A 180 19.54 -5.34 -6.43
N PRO A 181 20.46 -4.47 -6.87
CA PRO A 181 20.30 -3.03 -6.75
C PRO A 181 19.05 -2.55 -7.51
N LEU A 182 18.32 -1.59 -6.95
CA LEU A 182 17.10 -1.03 -7.54
C LEU A 182 17.35 -0.49 -8.96
N GLY A 183 18.46 0.21 -9.17
CA GLY A 183 18.84 0.76 -10.47
C GLY A 183 19.19 -0.28 -11.54
N ASN A 184 19.35 -1.55 -11.15
CA ASN A 184 19.65 -2.66 -12.05
C ASN A 184 18.44 -3.54 -12.36
N ILE A 185 17.29 -3.29 -11.74
CA ILE A 185 16.05 -4.02 -12.02
C ILE A 185 15.59 -3.69 -13.42
N GLU A 186 15.41 -4.71 -14.24
CA GLU A 186 15.27 -4.58 -15.68
C GLU A 186 14.03 -5.31 -16.18
N LEU A 187 13.12 -4.58 -16.84
CA LEU A 187 11.99 -5.16 -17.56
C LEU A 187 12.45 -5.63 -18.95
N ARG A 188 12.95 -6.87 -19.01
CA ARG A 188 13.69 -7.39 -20.16
C ARG A 188 12.87 -7.55 -21.44
N ASP A 189 11.56 -7.61 -21.31
CA ASP A 189 10.57 -7.63 -22.38
C ASP A 189 10.32 -6.25 -23.02
N ARG A 190 10.79 -5.16 -22.41
CA ARG A 190 10.73 -3.81 -22.99
C ARG A 190 11.95 -3.52 -23.89
N PRO A 191 11.85 -2.70 -24.94
CA PRO A 191 13.03 -2.30 -25.73
C PRO A 191 14.13 -1.65 -24.88
N ILE A 192 15.40 -1.78 -25.25
CA ILE A 192 16.52 -1.16 -24.51
C ILE A 192 16.44 0.38 -24.48
N THR A 193 15.72 0.96 -25.44
CA THR A 193 15.47 2.40 -25.54
C THR A 193 14.25 2.86 -24.74
N SER A 194 13.53 1.94 -24.10
CA SER A 194 12.35 2.25 -23.30
C SER A 194 12.77 2.98 -22.02
N GLU A 195 12.10 4.08 -21.70
CA GLU A 195 12.30 4.80 -20.44
C GLU A 195 11.94 3.90 -19.23
N ASP A 196 11.00 2.97 -19.42
CA ASP A 196 10.61 1.99 -18.40
C ASP A 196 11.52 0.74 -18.32
N ARG A 197 12.61 0.67 -19.08
CA ARG A 197 13.51 -0.50 -19.04
C ARG A 197 14.06 -0.72 -17.63
N PHE A 198 14.36 0.36 -16.93
CA PHE A 198 14.85 0.38 -15.55
C PHE A 198 13.88 1.16 -14.65
N PRO A 199 12.73 0.56 -14.28
CA PRO A 199 11.59 1.28 -13.72
C PRO A 199 11.91 2.05 -12.44
N PHE A 200 12.71 1.46 -11.53
CA PHE A 200 13.04 2.13 -10.27
C PHE A 200 13.85 3.40 -10.43
N LEU A 201 14.61 3.58 -11.52
CA LEU A 201 15.31 4.83 -11.78
C LEU A 201 14.37 6.01 -12.03
N ARG A 202 13.06 5.77 -12.17
CA ARG A 202 12.07 6.85 -12.20
C ARG A 202 11.95 7.54 -10.83
N TRP A 203 11.96 6.75 -9.76
CA TRP A 203 11.68 7.24 -8.40
C TRP A 203 12.90 7.22 -7.48
N PHE A 204 13.91 6.40 -7.76
CA PHE A 204 15.05 6.17 -6.90
C PHE A 204 16.36 6.46 -7.63
N HIS A 205 17.01 7.53 -7.21
CA HIS A 205 18.25 8.08 -7.77
C HIS A 205 19.34 8.08 -6.71
N ASP A 206 20.58 8.41 -7.07
CA ASP A 206 21.69 8.45 -6.10
C ASP A 206 21.51 9.52 -4.99
N THR A 207 20.62 10.49 -5.22
CA THR A 207 20.30 11.57 -4.29
C THR A 207 19.00 11.35 -3.51
N SER A 208 18.32 10.21 -3.69
CA SER A 208 17.11 9.86 -2.91
C SER A 208 17.35 8.75 -1.92
N LEU A 209 16.39 8.55 -1.01
CA LEU A 209 16.22 7.31 -0.26
C LEU A 209 14.92 6.64 -0.73
N PRO A 210 14.94 5.32 -1.02
CA PRO A 210 16.12 4.51 -1.33
C PRO A 210 16.99 5.12 -2.45
N LYS A 211 18.28 4.78 -2.43
CA LYS A 211 19.21 5.05 -3.54
C LYS A 211 19.06 3.97 -4.60
N ALA A 212 19.40 4.29 -5.85
CA ALA A 212 19.50 3.31 -6.93
C ALA A 212 20.43 2.12 -6.60
N SER A 213 21.44 2.34 -5.75
CA SER A 213 22.38 1.31 -5.28
C SER A 213 21.90 0.49 -4.09
N ASN A 214 20.80 0.88 -3.41
CA ASN A 214 20.16 0.03 -2.41
C ASN A 214 19.54 -1.20 -3.09
N THR A 215 19.34 -2.27 -2.33
CA THR A 215 18.74 -3.51 -2.84
C THR A 215 17.23 -3.54 -2.65
N ILE A 216 16.55 -4.45 -3.35
CA ILE A 216 15.12 -4.73 -3.09
C ILE A 216 14.90 -5.09 -1.61
N LYS A 217 15.76 -5.93 -1.03
CA LYS A 217 15.71 -6.30 0.40
C LYS A 217 15.78 -5.07 1.29
N TRP A 218 16.74 -4.18 1.05
CA TRP A 218 16.87 -2.96 1.83
C TRP A 218 15.63 -2.07 1.70
N MET A 219 15.07 -1.95 0.49
CA MET A 219 13.86 -1.13 0.27
C MET A 219 12.67 -1.67 1.05
N LEU A 220 12.36 -2.96 0.90
CA LEU A 220 11.16 -3.57 1.49
C LEU A 220 11.33 -3.96 2.97
N SER A 221 12.56 -4.01 3.49
CA SER A 221 12.80 -4.48 4.86
C SER A 221 13.84 -3.73 5.67
N ARG A 222 14.52 -2.73 5.11
CA ARG A 222 15.64 -2.03 5.75
C ARG A 222 16.73 -2.99 6.25
N ASP A 223 16.92 -4.09 5.53
CA ASP A 223 17.80 -5.21 5.89
C ASP A 223 17.51 -5.85 7.26
N SER A 224 16.23 -5.82 7.68
CA SER A 224 15.73 -6.44 8.92
C SER A 224 16.35 -7.81 9.23
N GLU A 225 16.69 -8.00 10.50
CA GLU A 225 17.23 -9.25 11.05
C GLU A 225 16.14 -10.31 11.33
N TYR A 226 14.88 -10.02 11.03
CA TYR A 226 13.77 -10.93 11.30
C TYR A 226 13.98 -12.28 10.61
N ARG A 227 13.97 -13.36 11.40
CA ARG A 227 14.37 -14.70 10.94
C ARG A 227 13.45 -15.31 9.88
N MET A 228 12.19 -14.86 9.81
CA MET A 228 11.20 -15.33 8.83
C MET A 228 10.97 -14.30 7.72
N LEU A 229 11.87 -13.31 7.57
CA LEU A 229 11.77 -12.28 6.54
C LEU A 229 11.57 -12.92 5.16
N ASN A 230 10.54 -12.46 4.45
CA ASN A 230 10.25 -12.93 3.10
C ASN A 230 9.92 -11.73 2.19
N ILE A 231 10.87 -11.38 1.33
CA ILE A 231 10.77 -10.24 0.43
C ILE A 231 9.70 -10.45 -0.66
N GLN A 232 9.50 -11.68 -1.12
CA GLN A 232 8.47 -12.01 -2.10
C GLN A 232 7.06 -11.75 -1.53
N ARG A 233 6.84 -12.14 -0.27
CA ARG A 233 5.59 -11.90 0.45
C ARG A 233 5.35 -10.40 0.71
N ARG A 234 6.41 -9.64 1.06
CA ARG A 234 6.29 -8.19 1.20
C ARG A 234 5.95 -7.50 -0.13
N ALA A 235 6.55 -7.94 -1.22
CA ALA A 235 6.25 -7.41 -2.55
C ALA A 235 4.77 -7.67 -2.94
N LEU A 236 4.25 -8.87 -2.65
CA LEU A 236 2.82 -9.18 -2.83
C LEU A 236 1.93 -8.22 -2.04
N GLY A 237 2.25 -8.01 -0.77
CA GLY A 237 1.51 -7.09 0.10
C GLY A 237 1.49 -5.65 -0.42
N SER A 238 2.65 -5.13 -0.87
CA SER A 238 2.75 -3.77 -1.41
C SER A 238 1.86 -3.56 -2.63
N ALA A 239 1.76 -4.56 -3.52
CA ALA A 239 0.86 -4.51 -4.65
C ALA A 239 -0.63 -4.61 -4.24
N LEU A 240 -0.95 -5.45 -3.25
CA LEU A 240 -2.32 -5.55 -2.70
C LEU A 240 -2.78 -4.23 -2.08
N HIS A 241 -1.90 -3.51 -1.39
CA HIS A 241 -2.19 -2.19 -0.83
C HIS A 241 -2.68 -1.23 -1.92
N ILE A 242 -1.93 -1.07 -3.02
CA ILE A 242 -2.30 -0.18 -4.12
C ILE A 242 -3.66 -0.58 -4.71
N ILE A 243 -3.89 -1.88 -4.92
CA ILE A 243 -5.17 -2.39 -5.43
C ILE A 243 -6.31 -2.00 -4.48
N GLN A 244 -6.14 -2.14 -3.16
CA GLN A 244 -7.16 -1.82 -2.16
C GLN A 244 -7.43 -0.32 -2.10
N ASP A 245 -6.37 0.50 -2.03
CA ASP A 245 -6.46 1.96 -2.03
C ASP A 245 -7.15 2.50 -3.28
N SER A 246 -6.98 1.80 -4.40
CA SER A 246 -7.66 2.18 -5.63
C SER A 246 -9.18 2.14 -5.53
N PHE A 247 -9.78 1.50 -4.52
CA PHE A 247 -11.22 1.51 -4.27
C PHE A 247 -11.64 2.42 -3.10
N SER A 248 -10.69 3.10 -2.47
CA SER A 248 -10.98 4.10 -1.44
C SER A 248 -11.51 5.37 -2.09
N HIS A 249 -12.58 5.93 -1.50
CA HIS A 249 -13.22 7.15 -1.99
C HIS A 249 -12.40 8.41 -1.69
N SER A 250 -11.49 8.36 -0.71
CA SER A 250 -10.51 9.42 -0.43
C SER A 250 -9.42 9.50 -1.52
N HIS A 251 -9.11 8.38 -2.17
CA HIS A 251 -7.98 8.22 -3.09
C HIS A 251 -8.41 8.27 -4.56
N THR A 252 -9.56 7.71 -4.89
CA THR A 252 -10.08 7.72 -6.27
C THR A 252 -11.57 8.00 -6.31
N ARG A 253 -11.99 8.58 -7.43
CA ARG A 253 -13.39 8.57 -7.85
C ARG A 253 -13.58 7.50 -8.92
N ARG A 254 -14.62 6.68 -8.76
CA ARG A 254 -14.99 5.62 -9.71
C ARG A 254 -16.41 5.75 -10.20
N GLU A 255 -16.68 5.11 -11.34
CA GLU A 255 -18.04 4.83 -11.80
C GLU A 255 -18.77 3.98 -10.76
N GLU A 256 -20.00 4.34 -10.42
CA GLU A 256 -20.89 3.45 -9.64
C GLU A 256 -21.66 2.55 -10.61
N ILE A 257 -21.49 1.23 -10.44
CA ILE A 257 -22.19 0.22 -11.22
C ILE A 257 -23.57 0.00 -10.58
N GLN A 258 -24.62 0.12 -11.39
CA GLN A 258 -25.99 -0.18 -10.98
C GLN A 258 -26.33 -1.64 -11.28
N ASP A 259 -26.03 -2.51 -10.33
CA ASP A 259 -26.41 -3.92 -10.36
C ASP A 259 -26.96 -4.39 -9.01
N ASP A 260 -27.27 -5.68 -8.91
CA ASP A 260 -27.90 -6.31 -7.76
C ASP A 260 -26.89 -7.18 -6.99
N VAL A 261 -25.79 -6.55 -6.56
CA VAL A 261 -24.84 -7.16 -5.61
C VAL A 261 -25.23 -6.83 -4.15
N PRO A 262 -24.89 -7.71 -3.19
CA PRO A 262 -25.22 -7.50 -1.78
C PRO A 262 -24.38 -6.44 -1.07
N TRP A 263 -23.31 -5.93 -1.69
CA TRP A 263 -22.54 -4.78 -1.21
C TRP A 263 -22.78 -3.58 -2.11
N LYS A 264 -23.02 -2.40 -1.53
CA LYS A 264 -23.19 -1.16 -2.29
C LYS A 264 -22.49 0.01 -1.59
N PRO A 265 -21.92 0.98 -2.34
CA PRO A 265 -21.84 1.00 -3.82
C PRO A 265 -20.89 -0.07 -4.38
N HIS A 266 -21.15 -0.49 -5.62
CA HIS A 266 -20.25 -1.33 -6.42
C HIS A 266 -19.50 -0.44 -7.42
N TYR A 267 -18.17 -0.54 -7.46
CA TYR A 267 -17.34 0.36 -8.25
C TYR A 267 -16.79 -0.25 -9.54
N GLY A 268 -16.84 0.55 -10.60
CA GLY A 268 -16.30 0.28 -11.92
C GLY A 268 -14.99 1.02 -12.18
N ARG A 269 -14.88 1.64 -13.36
CA ARG A 269 -13.66 2.30 -13.82
C ARG A 269 -13.34 3.56 -13.04
N ILE A 270 -12.07 3.95 -13.02
CA ILE A 270 -11.58 5.17 -12.40
C ILE A 270 -11.95 6.36 -13.27
N ILE A 271 -12.61 7.35 -12.66
CA ILE A 271 -12.92 8.66 -13.24
C ILE A 271 -11.82 9.64 -12.86
N THR A 272 -11.32 9.60 -11.63
CA THR A 272 -10.32 10.56 -11.13
C THR A 272 -9.39 9.86 -10.15
N PHE A 273 -8.08 10.11 -10.29
CA PHE A 273 -7.13 9.91 -9.20
C PHE A 273 -7.07 11.21 -8.40
N HIS A 274 -7.37 11.16 -7.11
CA HIS A 274 -7.32 12.36 -6.27
C HIS A 274 -5.87 12.76 -5.98
N VAL A 275 -5.67 14.04 -5.69
CA VAL A 275 -4.42 14.56 -5.15
C VAL A 275 -4.64 14.93 -3.68
N TRP A 276 -3.61 14.73 -2.86
CA TRP A 276 -3.65 15.12 -1.45
C TRP A 276 -3.69 16.64 -1.27
N GLU A 277 -2.85 17.37 -2.03
CA GLU A 277 -2.72 18.82 -1.92
C GLU A 277 -4.07 19.51 -2.16
N GLY A 278 -4.54 20.28 -1.18
CA GLY A 278 -5.83 20.98 -1.23
C GLY A 278 -7.03 20.15 -0.75
N GLN A 279 -6.87 18.85 -0.49
CA GLN A 279 -7.96 18.00 -0.06
C GLN A 279 -8.41 18.35 1.37
N SER A 280 -9.72 18.27 1.61
CA SER A 280 -10.25 18.51 2.96
C SER A 280 -9.83 17.37 3.88
N HIS A 281 -8.97 17.65 4.86
CA HIS A 281 -8.53 16.65 5.86
C HIS A 281 -9.68 15.92 6.52
N LYS A 282 -10.79 16.62 6.80
CA LYS A 282 -11.98 16.01 7.42
C LYS A 282 -12.68 15.04 6.47
N LYS A 283 -12.75 15.35 5.17
CA LYS A 283 -13.37 14.44 4.19
C LYS A 283 -12.46 13.26 3.89
N HIS A 284 -11.15 13.50 3.72
CA HIS A 284 -10.17 12.44 3.53
C HIS A 284 -10.26 11.42 4.66
N SER A 285 -10.07 11.86 5.90
CA SER A 285 -10.19 11.01 7.10
C SER A 285 -11.56 10.35 7.25
N HIS A 286 -12.65 10.94 6.77
CA HIS A 286 -13.96 10.30 6.85
C HIS A 286 -14.08 9.07 5.94
N TYR A 287 -13.48 9.13 4.75
CA TYR A 287 -13.58 8.07 3.75
C TYR A 287 -12.42 7.09 3.79
N ASP A 288 -11.31 7.46 4.42
CA ASP A 288 -10.14 6.62 4.60
C ASP A 288 -10.15 5.87 5.94
N HIS A 289 -10.85 6.39 6.97
CA HIS A 289 -10.98 5.67 8.25
C HIS A 289 -12.11 4.65 8.23
N CYS A 290 -11.81 3.47 8.80
CA CYS A 290 -12.86 2.56 9.22
C CYS A 290 -13.63 3.13 10.42
N HIS A 291 -14.86 3.58 10.17
CA HIS A 291 -15.80 3.92 11.23
C HIS A 291 -16.57 2.70 11.76
N HIS A 292 -16.32 1.52 11.20
CA HIS A 292 -16.91 0.27 11.64
C HIS A 292 -16.09 -0.32 12.79
N ASP A 293 -16.77 -1.01 13.69
CA ASP A 293 -16.10 -1.80 14.71
C ASP A 293 -15.52 -3.05 14.06
N MET A 294 -14.20 -3.06 13.85
CA MET A 294 -13.48 -4.17 13.22
C MET A 294 -13.66 -5.50 13.95
N SER A 295 -13.99 -5.50 15.24
CA SER A 295 -14.27 -6.75 15.96
C SER A 295 -15.51 -7.48 15.45
N ASN A 296 -16.35 -6.80 14.64
CA ASN A 296 -17.49 -7.40 13.95
C ASN A 296 -17.15 -7.85 12.52
N LEU A 297 -15.96 -7.54 12.00
CA LEU A 297 -15.51 -8.07 10.71
C LEU A 297 -14.94 -9.46 10.92
N THR A 298 -15.25 -10.38 10.02
CA THR A 298 -14.75 -11.76 10.07
C THR A 298 -14.09 -12.08 8.74
N VAL A 299 -12.80 -12.39 8.76
CA VAL A 299 -11.99 -12.64 7.54
C VAL A 299 -12.49 -13.80 6.69
N GLY A 300 -13.19 -14.78 7.29
CA GLY A 300 -13.83 -15.89 6.57
C GLY A 300 -15.26 -15.59 6.08
N ASP A 301 -15.82 -14.42 6.39
CA ASP A 301 -17.17 -14.00 6.00
C ASP A 301 -17.11 -12.70 5.21
N LEU A 302 -17.20 -12.82 3.88
CA LEU A 302 -17.23 -11.69 2.97
C LEU A 302 -18.40 -10.74 3.22
N ASP A 303 -19.52 -11.22 3.74
CA ASP A 303 -20.69 -10.37 3.97
C ASP A 303 -20.50 -9.40 5.13
N SER A 304 -19.57 -9.69 6.04
CA SER A 304 -19.20 -8.77 7.12
C SER A 304 -18.65 -7.44 6.61
N PHE A 305 -18.14 -7.39 5.36
CA PHE A 305 -17.58 -6.20 4.72
C PHE A 305 -18.59 -5.43 3.85
N ASN A 306 -19.81 -5.94 3.63
CA ASN A 306 -20.75 -5.36 2.64
C ASN A 306 -21.22 -3.95 2.98
N ALA A 307 -21.12 -3.53 4.25
CA ALA A 307 -21.49 -2.20 4.71
C ALA A 307 -20.38 -1.15 4.49
N MET A 308 -19.18 -1.58 4.09
CA MET A 308 -18.01 -0.71 3.91
C MET A 308 -17.87 -0.35 2.43
N MET A 309 -17.88 0.95 2.15
CA MET A 309 -17.76 1.51 0.80
C MET A 309 -16.44 1.08 0.14
N GLY A 310 -16.50 0.48 -1.05
CA GLY A 310 -15.34 0.08 -1.84
C GLY A 310 -14.53 -1.12 -1.33
N VAL A 311 -14.58 -1.43 -0.03
CA VAL A 311 -13.81 -2.51 0.59
C VAL A 311 -14.12 -3.87 -0.04
N ARG A 312 -15.40 -4.15 -0.31
CA ARG A 312 -15.79 -5.44 -0.89
C ARG A 312 -15.25 -5.63 -2.32
N ASP A 313 -15.16 -4.54 -3.11
CA ASP A 313 -14.56 -4.55 -4.44
C ASP A 313 -13.04 -4.69 -4.38
N GLY A 314 -12.39 -3.97 -3.45
CA GLY A 314 -10.96 -4.12 -3.18
C GLY A 314 -10.59 -5.55 -2.77
N ILE A 315 -11.39 -6.19 -1.91
CA ILE A 315 -11.21 -7.61 -1.54
C ILE A 315 -11.39 -8.51 -2.77
N ASN A 316 -12.44 -8.30 -3.59
CA ASN A 316 -12.66 -9.12 -4.78
C ASN A 316 -11.50 -9.01 -5.79
N ALA A 317 -10.97 -7.80 -5.98
CA ALA A 317 -9.76 -7.59 -6.79
C ALA A 317 -8.54 -8.28 -6.15
N GLY A 318 -8.37 -8.15 -4.83
CA GLY A 318 -7.31 -8.81 -4.06
C GLY A 318 -7.35 -10.33 -4.20
N ILE A 319 -8.52 -10.96 -4.07
CA ILE A 319 -8.72 -12.41 -4.29
C ILE A 319 -8.18 -12.82 -5.66
N LYS A 320 -8.58 -12.10 -6.72
CA LYS A 320 -8.16 -12.42 -8.08
C LYS A 320 -6.65 -12.21 -8.30
N PHE A 321 -6.07 -11.19 -7.69
CA PHE A 321 -4.64 -10.94 -7.76
C PHE A 321 -3.82 -12.02 -7.01
N VAL A 322 -4.31 -12.45 -5.84
CA VAL A 322 -3.74 -13.59 -5.10
C VAL A 322 -3.85 -14.88 -5.91
N ASP A 323 -4.94 -15.10 -6.65
CA ASP A 323 -5.07 -16.26 -7.54
C ASP A 323 -3.98 -16.27 -8.63
N PHE A 324 -3.68 -15.10 -9.23
CA PHE A 324 -2.59 -14.98 -10.18
C PHE A 324 -1.24 -15.28 -9.54
N TRP A 325 -0.96 -14.73 -8.36
CA TRP A 325 0.27 -15.00 -7.61
C TRP A 325 0.42 -16.48 -7.27
N ALA A 326 -0.63 -17.12 -6.75
CA ALA A 326 -0.59 -18.52 -6.36
C ALA A 326 -0.42 -19.47 -7.56
N ALA A 327 -0.91 -19.08 -8.73
CA ALA A 327 -0.67 -19.79 -9.99
C ALA A 327 0.68 -19.45 -10.63
N ALA A 328 1.47 -18.53 -10.05
CA ALA A 328 2.68 -17.95 -10.64
C ALA A 328 2.46 -17.51 -12.10
N THR A 329 1.32 -16.88 -12.37
CA THR A 329 0.93 -16.49 -13.73
C THR A 329 1.94 -15.45 -14.25
N PRO A 330 2.57 -15.66 -15.42
CA PRO A 330 3.48 -14.65 -15.96
C PRO A 330 2.77 -13.31 -16.18
N TRP A 331 3.47 -12.19 -15.93
CA TRP A 331 2.89 -10.84 -16.02
C TRP A 331 2.11 -10.59 -17.33
N ASN A 332 2.71 -10.98 -18.45
CA ASN A 332 2.17 -10.78 -19.80
C ASN A 332 1.11 -11.83 -20.20
N GLU A 333 0.82 -12.82 -19.37
CA GLU A 333 -0.19 -13.87 -19.62
C GLU A 333 -1.54 -13.55 -18.96
N GLY A 334 -1.87 -12.26 -18.85
CA GLY A 334 -3.20 -11.77 -18.46
C GLY A 334 -3.24 -10.95 -17.17
N VAL A 335 -2.19 -11.00 -16.34
CA VAL A 335 -2.12 -10.19 -15.11
C VAL A 335 -2.11 -8.70 -15.45
N ALA A 336 -1.21 -8.29 -16.36
CA ALA A 336 -1.09 -6.91 -16.82
C ALA A 336 -2.40 -6.38 -17.41
N GLN A 337 -3.01 -7.15 -18.33
CA GLN A 337 -4.26 -6.77 -18.97
C GLN A 337 -5.41 -6.64 -17.97
N TRP A 338 -5.53 -7.58 -17.03
CA TRP A 338 -6.60 -7.53 -16.03
C TRP A 338 -6.45 -6.31 -15.11
N LEU A 339 -5.23 -6.01 -14.65
CA LEU A 339 -4.98 -4.81 -13.85
C LEU A 339 -5.28 -3.54 -14.65
N ASP A 340 -4.79 -3.45 -15.89
CA ASP A 340 -4.97 -2.27 -16.74
C ASP A 340 -6.44 -2.00 -17.09
N GLU A 341 -7.21 -3.04 -17.41
CA GLU A 341 -8.57 -2.88 -17.93
C GLU A 341 -9.67 -2.96 -16.85
N LYS A 342 -9.45 -3.74 -15.78
CA LYS A 342 -10.49 -4.06 -14.78
C LYS A 342 -10.28 -3.36 -13.45
N VAL A 343 -9.05 -3.34 -12.94
CA VAL A 343 -8.76 -2.70 -11.63
C VAL A 343 -8.50 -1.22 -11.81
N PHE A 344 -7.60 -0.85 -12.72
CA PHE A 344 -7.16 0.52 -12.99
C PHE A 344 -7.67 1.05 -14.34
N GLY A 345 -8.71 0.43 -14.89
CA GLY A 345 -9.34 0.90 -16.12
C GLY A 345 -9.84 2.33 -15.95
N LEU A 346 -9.50 3.22 -16.90
CA LEU A 346 -9.97 4.59 -16.91
C LEU A 346 -11.32 4.70 -17.61
N SER A 347 -12.23 5.46 -17.04
CA SER A 347 -13.55 5.75 -17.59
C SER A 347 -13.41 6.54 -18.90
N PRO A 348 -14.36 6.43 -19.85
CA PRO A 348 -14.47 7.38 -20.96
C PRO A 348 -14.63 8.84 -20.49
N ASP A 349 -15.15 9.05 -19.27
CA ASP A 349 -15.35 10.36 -18.65
C ASP A 349 -14.21 10.73 -17.68
N VAL A 350 -13.02 10.13 -17.86
CA VAL A 350 -11.87 10.37 -16.97
C VAL A 350 -11.49 11.85 -16.95
N THR A 351 -11.18 12.35 -15.76
CA THR A 351 -10.76 13.73 -15.53
C THR A 351 -9.29 13.80 -15.16
N PRO A 352 -8.63 14.95 -15.37
CA PRO A 352 -7.39 15.27 -14.68
C PRO A 352 -7.55 15.16 -13.16
N ALA A 353 -6.44 14.93 -12.47
CA ALA A 353 -6.41 14.81 -11.03
C ALA A 353 -6.92 16.08 -10.34
N HIS A 354 -7.69 15.91 -9.26
CA HIS A 354 -8.11 17.01 -8.39
C HIS A 354 -8.40 16.54 -6.97
N HIS A 355 -8.35 17.47 -6.03
CA HIS A 355 -8.54 17.21 -4.60
C HIS A 355 -10.00 17.07 -4.13
N GLU A 356 -10.99 17.35 -5.00
CA GLU A 356 -12.40 17.25 -4.63
C GLU A 356 -12.87 15.79 -4.47
N ILE A 357 -13.22 15.41 -3.23
CA ILE A 357 -14.00 14.20 -2.86
C ILE A 357 -15.49 14.49 -2.87
#